data_AF-A0A973JZ00-F1
#
_entry.id   AF-A0A973JZ00-F1
#
_cell.length_a   1.000
_cell.length_b   1.000
_cell.length_c   1.000
_cell.angle_alpha   90.00
_cell.angle_beta   90.00
_cell.angle_gamma   90.00
#
_symmetry.space_group_name_H-M   'P 1'
#
loop_
_entity.id
_entity.type
_entity.pdbx_description
1 polymer ?
#
loop_
_entity_poly.entity_id
_entity_poly.type
_entity_poly.pdbx_seq_one_letter_code
_entity_poly.pdbx_strand_id
1 'polypeptide(L)'
;SPAAVPWSASYEAEDAAITAGQIYTQGTVSNANGYAASGTKDVGSLDQPASKVDFTVSVPADGTYNLAILYGNQSGGPATQLLSVDGADPVTVSYPSTENWTYRAKNDVGIRLTAGSHVLTLAKGDAEVTLDRIDLTARTGEASASYEATLADISGRPSFDYSSSSGVGTGALVLRTGDKAVFDVYAPRDGYFTVRSRASAPVKLRLHGETVTAAPGQPLRLYLVAGNNRVALSAKHASVRSLDVSGDGSTAGTLAYEASSATLSGGAELVDSAHASGGSYIGSLGNSPDSTAEFTVNAPRSGRYLLVVRYAHNERRDNGHAYNTDIMSRTADITVDSGAPTRATFKNTWSWDDYWTLGVPVELKKGANTVTFGNPTGWAPDIDRIELGRVAGEFRH
;
A
#
# COMPACT_ATOMS: atom_id res chain seq x y z
N SER A 1 -18.78 8.52 -23.74
CA SER A 1 -17.78 9.60 -23.71
C SER A 1 -16.40 8.98 -23.53
N PRO A 2 -15.34 9.47 -24.22
CA PRO A 2 -13.99 9.03 -23.91
C PRO A 2 -13.69 9.26 -22.42
N ALA A 3 -12.82 8.42 -21.83
CA ALA A 3 -12.35 8.64 -20.47
C ALA A 3 -11.64 10.00 -20.43
N ALA A 4 -12.21 10.97 -19.72
CA ALA A 4 -11.55 12.25 -19.51
C ALA A 4 -10.43 12.02 -18.50
N VAL A 5 -9.19 12.34 -18.88
CA VAL A 5 -8.07 12.39 -17.94
C VAL A 5 -8.46 13.38 -16.83
N PRO A 6 -8.46 12.97 -15.55
CA PRO A 6 -8.75 13.89 -14.48
C PRO A 6 -7.79 15.08 -14.51
N TRP A 7 -8.29 16.28 -14.20
CA TRP A 7 -7.41 17.44 -14.07
C TRP A 7 -6.31 17.15 -13.04
N SER A 8 -5.07 17.53 -13.36
CA SER A 8 -3.96 17.52 -12.43
C SER A 8 -3.07 18.74 -12.57
N ALA A 9 -2.38 19.10 -11.49
CA ALA A 9 -1.36 20.15 -11.44
C ALA A 9 -0.28 19.81 -10.41
N SER A 10 0.93 20.31 -10.67
CA SER A 10 2.11 20.11 -9.82
C SER A 10 2.65 21.46 -9.35
N TYR A 11 3.09 21.53 -8.10
CA TYR A 11 3.61 22.74 -7.47
C TYR A 11 4.91 22.41 -6.72
N GLU A 12 6.02 22.95 -7.19
CA GLU A 12 7.34 22.73 -6.60
C GLU A 12 7.45 23.43 -5.24
N ALA A 13 8.07 22.77 -4.26
CA ALA A 13 8.18 23.32 -2.91
C ALA A 13 9.11 24.54 -2.86
N GLU A 14 10.15 24.56 -3.70
CA GLU A 14 11.10 25.68 -3.78
C GLU A 14 10.49 26.97 -4.35
N ASP A 15 9.34 26.88 -5.03
CA ASP A 15 8.61 28.03 -5.59
C ASP A 15 7.51 28.54 -4.64
N ALA A 16 7.21 27.79 -3.57
CA ALA A 16 6.20 28.14 -2.57
C ALA A 16 6.72 29.18 -1.55
N ALA A 17 5.81 29.73 -0.73
CA ALA A 17 6.23 30.64 0.33
C ALA A 17 6.77 29.85 1.54
N ILE A 18 8.07 29.97 1.80
CA ILE A 18 8.79 29.22 2.83
C ILE A 18 8.99 30.09 4.06
N THR A 19 8.59 29.61 5.23
CA THR A 19 8.90 30.23 6.52
C THR A 19 9.83 29.30 7.30
N ALA A 20 10.96 29.82 7.78
CA ALA A 20 11.95 29.08 8.56
C ALA A 20 12.32 27.72 7.93
N GLY A 21 12.68 27.73 6.65
CA GLY A 21 13.19 26.60 5.88
C GLY A 21 14.23 27.08 4.86
N GLN A 22 14.91 26.15 4.22
CA GLN A 22 15.96 26.41 3.23
C GLN A 22 15.71 25.61 1.96
N ILE A 23 15.96 26.25 0.81
CA ILE A 23 15.97 25.56 -0.49
C ILE A 23 17.35 24.93 -0.68
N TYR A 24 17.40 23.63 -0.96
CA TYR A 24 18.62 22.93 -1.32
C TYR A 24 18.62 22.59 -2.80
N THR A 25 19.80 22.65 -3.42
CA THR A 25 20.03 22.09 -4.76
C THR A 25 20.61 20.70 -4.58
N GLN A 26 19.93 19.70 -5.14
CA GLN A 26 20.27 18.30 -5.01
C GLN A 26 21.09 17.84 -6.24
N GLY A 27 20.82 16.64 -6.75
CA GLY A 27 21.38 16.14 -7.99
C GLY A 27 21.05 17.04 -9.18
N THR A 28 22.06 17.31 -10.00
CA THR A 28 21.94 18.11 -11.24
C THR A 28 22.62 17.40 -12.39
N VAL A 29 22.42 17.86 -13.63
CA VAL A 29 23.17 17.32 -14.79
C VAL A 29 24.69 17.45 -14.60
N SER A 30 25.16 18.52 -13.96
CA SER A 30 26.58 18.73 -13.63
C SER A 30 27.05 17.96 -12.39
N ASN A 31 26.14 17.51 -11.53
CA ASN A 31 26.42 16.69 -10.36
C ASN A 31 25.50 15.47 -10.35
N ALA A 32 25.73 14.56 -11.29
CA ALA A 32 24.90 13.36 -11.49
C ALA A 32 25.01 12.35 -10.33
N ASN A 33 25.96 12.54 -9.42
CA ASN A 33 26.11 11.71 -8.21
C ASN A 33 25.23 12.20 -7.04
N GLY A 34 24.61 13.38 -7.14
CA GLY A 34 23.64 13.85 -6.15
C GLY A 34 22.29 13.14 -6.30
N TYR A 35 21.54 13.04 -5.21
CA TYR A 35 20.20 12.44 -5.21
C TYR A 35 19.21 13.30 -6.01
N ALA A 36 18.29 12.67 -6.73
CA ALA A 36 17.34 13.40 -7.57
C ALA A 36 16.20 14.02 -6.74
N ALA A 37 15.78 15.22 -7.14
CA ALA A 37 14.54 15.88 -6.71
C ALA A 37 13.85 16.48 -7.94
N SER A 38 12.54 16.71 -7.90
CA SER A 38 11.85 17.49 -8.95
C SER A 38 12.50 18.86 -9.05
N GLY A 39 12.58 19.43 -10.26
CA GLY A 39 13.23 20.73 -10.45
C GLY A 39 14.72 20.83 -10.02
N THR A 40 15.37 19.73 -9.62
CA THR A 40 16.70 19.64 -8.98
C THR A 40 16.79 20.21 -7.56
N LYS A 41 15.66 20.53 -6.91
CA LYS A 41 15.63 21.18 -5.61
C LYS A 41 14.57 20.58 -4.69
N ASP A 42 14.73 20.87 -3.41
CA ASP A 42 13.73 20.61 -2.36
C ASP A 42 13.85 21.67 -1.27
N VAL A 43 12.90 21.66 -0.34
CA VAL A 43 12.89 22.50 0.86
C VAL A 43 13.15 21.62 2.07
N GLY A 44 14.23 21.92 2.80
CA GLY A 44 14.55 21.31 4.09
C GLY A 44 14.82 22.36 5.16
N SER A 45 15.53 22.00 6.22
CA SER A 45 15.63 22.82 7.45
C SER A 45 14.26 23.22 7.99
N LEU A 46 13.27 22.34 7.85
CA LEU A 46 11.89 22.57 8.31
C LEU A 46 11.72 22.12 9.77
N ASP A 47 12.68 22.47 10.62
CA ASP A 47 12.88 21.90 11.95
C ASP A 47 12.57 22.89 13.10
N GLN A 48 12.25 24.14 12.78
CA GLN A 48 11.88 25.16 13.76
C GLN A 48 10.38 25.12 14.08
N PRO A 49 9.93 25.55 15.27
CA PRO A 49 8.50 25.61 15.60
C PRO A 49 7.64 26.41 14.63
N ALA A 50 8.23 27.38 13.91
CA ALA A 50 7.55 28.20 12.92
C ALA A 50 7.74 27.71 11.47
N SER A 51 8.47 26.61 11.25
CA SER A 51 8.77 26.09 9.92
C SER A 51 7.49 25.68 9.19
N LYS A 52 7.33 26.18 7.97
CA LYS A 52 6.23 25.80 7.08
C LYS A 52 6.50 26.12 5.62
N VAL A 53 5.76 25.47 4.74
CA VAL A 53 5.68 25.78 3.31
C VAL A 53 4.22 26.03 2.94
N ASP A 54 3.93 27.21 2.39
CA ASP A 54 2.60 27.64 1.94
C ASP A 54 2.52 27.56 0.40
N PHE A 55 1.85 26.53 -0.11
CA PHE A 55 1.62 26.33 -1.54
C PHE A 55 0.40 27.12 -2.01
N THR A 56 0.58 28.07 -2.93
CA THR A 56 -0.54 28.73 -3.60
C THR A 56 -0.96 27.89 -4.79
N VAL A 57 -2.14 27.28 -4.71
CA VAL A 57 -2.70 26.40 -5.74
C VAL A 57 -3.94 27.02 -6.38
N SER A 58 -4.35 26.50 -7.54
CA SER A 58 -5.61 26.86 -8.17
C SER A 58 -6.26 25.64 -8.77
N VAL A 59 -7.53 25.40 -8.47
CA VAL A 59 -8.29 24.25 -8.98
C VAL A 59 -9.51 24.70 -9.80
N PRO A 60 -9.90 23.95 -10.84
CA PRO A 60 -10.89 24.42 -11.82
C PRO A 60 -12.36 24.26 -11.37
N ALA A 61 -12.62 23.43 -10.35
CA ALA A 61 -13.97 23.08 -9.93
C ALA A 61 -14.02 22.71 -8.44
N ASP A 62 -15.19 22.85 -7.84
CA ASP A 62 -15.45 22.28 -6.51
C ASP A 62 -15.33 20.76 -6.55
N GLY A 63 -14.63 20.17 -5.58
CA GLY A 63 -14.48 18.72 -5.56
C GLY A 63 -13.49 18.19 -4.53
N THR A 64 -13.33 16.88 -4.56
CA THR A 64 -12.28 16.19 -3.80
C THR A 64 -11.07 16.03 -4.70
N TYR A 65 -9.89 16.31 -4.16
CA TYR A 65 -8.60 16.19 -4.84
C TYR A 65 -7.71 15.21 -4.06
N ASN A 66 -6.96 14.40 -4.79
CA ASN A 66 -5.80 13.69 -4.26
C ASN A 66 -4.65 14.69 -4.18
N LEU A 67 -4.19 14.98 -2.97
CA LEU A 67 -2.94 15.70 -2.69
C LEU A 67 -1.83 14.66 -2.46
N ALA A 68 -0.95 14.52 -3.43
CA ALA A 68 0.29 13.76 -3.26
C ALA A 68 1.39 14.71 -2.77
N ILE A 69 2.04 14.35 -1.67
CA ILE A 69 3.15 15.12 -1.07
C ILE A 69 4.41 14.28 -1.25
N LEU A 70 5.35 14.77 -2.06
CA LEU A 70 6.66 14.16 -2.25
C LEU A 70 7.61 14.69 -1.18
N TYR A 71 8.19 13.78 -0.41
CA TYR A 71 8.89 14.13 0.82
C TYR A 71 10.13 13.27 1.08
N GLY A 72 11.00 13.75 1.96
CA GLY A 72 12.06 12.97 2.61
C GLY A 72 11.95 13.05 4.13
N ASN A 73 12.28 11.96 4.82
CA ASN A 73 12.26 11.84 6.27
C ASN A 73 13.46 11.00 6.76
N GLN A 74 14.39 11.64 7.46
CA GLN A 74 15.57 11.00 8.05
C GLN A 74 15.50 10.83 9.57
N SER A 75 14.35 11.07 10.19
CA SER A 75 14.25 11.11 11.65
C SER A 75 14.48 9.74 12.32
N GLY A 76 14.45 8.66 11.53
CA GLY A 76 14.56 7.28 12.02
C GLY A 76 13.22 6.65 12.40
N GLY A 77 12.10 7.36 12.23
CA GLY A 77 10.74 6.87 12.42
C GLY A 77 9.69 7.78 11.78
N PRO A 78 8.41 7.61 12.11
CA PRO A 78 7.37 8.50 11.61
C PRO A 78 7.64 9.97 11.97
N ALA A 79 7.59 10.87 10.98
CA ALA A 79 7.58 12.32 11.18
C ALA A 79 6.22 12.89 10.79
N THR A 80 5.88 14.11 11.20
CA THR A 80 4.57 14.70 10.89
C THR A 80 4.64 16.16 10.46
N GLN A 81 3.65 16.57 9.67
CA GLN A 81 3.33 17.97 9.40
C GLN A 81 1.85 18.22 9.65
N LEU A 82 1.50 19.48 9.90
CA LEU A 82 0.14 19.97 10.07
C LEU A 82 -0.31 20.57 8.74
N LEU A 83 -1.22 19.88 8.05
CA LEU A 83 -1.81 20.32 6.78
C LEU A 83 -3.05 21.17 7.05
N SER A 84 -3.08 22.42 6.58
CA SER A 84 -4.30 23.24 6.56
C SER A 84 -4.60 23.81 5.17
N VAL A 85 -5.88 24.11 4.95
CA VAL A 85 -6.39 24.74 3.73
C VAL A 85 -6.95 26.11 4.12
N ASP A 86 -6.43 27.18 3.51
CA ASP A 86 -6.86 28.57 3.74
C ASP A 86 -6.87 28.98 5.23
N GLY A 87 -5.93 28.44 6.01
CA GLY A 87 -5.81 28.73 7.44
C GLY A 87 -6.86 28.06 8.34
N ALA A 88 -7.64 27.11 7.83
CA ALA A 88 -8.53 26.28 8.63
C ALA A 88 -7.77 25.39 9.63
N ASP A 89 -8.50 24.76 10.56
CA ASP A 89 -7.92 23.83 11.53
C ASP A 89 -7.12 22.72 10.82
N PRO A 90 -5.86 22.49 11.20
CA PRO A 90 -5.00 21.55 10.50
C PRO A 90 -5.34 20.10 10.80
N VAL A 91 -5.00 19.23 9.85
CA VAL A 91 -4.97 17.78 10.02
C VAL A 91 -3.51 17.32 10.05
N THR A 92 -3.18 16.44 11.00
CA THR A 92 -1.84 15.83 11.06
C THR A 92 -1.64 14.85 9.90
N VAL A 93 -0.59 15.07 9.13
CA VAL A 93 -0.10 14.17 8.10
C VAL A 93 1.14 13.46 8.64
N SER A 94 1.12 12.14 8.65
CA SER A 94 2.25 11.30 9.08
C SER A 94 3.01 10.76 7.90
N TYR A 95 4.34 10.74 8.02
CA TYR A 95 5.28 10.39 6.97
C TYR A 95 6.23 9.31 7.47
N PRO A 96 6.16 8.09 6.91
CA PRO A 96 7.13 7.04 7.22
C PRO A 96 8.57 7.48 6.97
N SER A 97 9.52 6.86 7.66
CA SER A 97 10.95 7.06 7.41
C SER A 97 11.28 6.79 5.96
N THR A 98 12.18 7.60 5.39
CA THR A 98 12.80 7.34 4.09
C THR A 98 14.30 7.05 4.26
N GLU A 99 14.78 6.78 5.48
CA GLU A 99 16.20 6.60 5.87
C GLU A 99 17.10 7.84 5.67
N ASN A 100 16.76 8.71 4.74
CA ASN A 100 17.56 9.86 4.33
C ASN A 100 16.64 10.98 3.84
N TRP A 101 16.96 12.21 4.20
CA TRP A 101 16.19 13.41 3.86
C TRP A 101 16.20 13.74 2.37
N THR A 102 17.15 13.19 1.63
CA THR A 102 17.25 13.30 0.16
C THR A 102 16.59 12.14 -0.58
N TYR A 103 16.16 11.10 0.13
CA TYR A 103 15.35 10.05 -0.47
C TYR A 103 13.91 10.55 -0.60
N ARG A 104 13.21 10.07 -1.63
CA ARG A 104 11.86 10.53 -1.95
C ARG A 104 10.87 9.40 -1.79
N ALA A 105 9.89 9.63 -0.92
CA ALA A 105 8.65 8.89 -0.89
C ALA A 105 7.49 9.82 -1.19
N LYS A 106 6.28 9.27 -1.23
CA LYS A 106 5.06 10.00 -1.51
C LYS A 106 4.00 9.62 -0.50
N ASN A 107 3.29 10.61 0.04
CA ASN A 107 2.10 10.40 0.85
C ASN A 107 0.87 11.00 0.17
N ASP A 108 -0.24 10.27 0.13
CA ASP A 108 -1.47 10.71 -0.54
C ASP A 108 -2.55 11.08 0.50
N VAL A 109 -3.05 12.31 0.44
CA VAL A 109 -4.12 12.84 1.30
C VAL A 109 -5.31 13.27 0.45
N GLY A 110 -6.53 12.90 0.86
CA GLY A 110 -7.75 13.41 0.22
C GLY A 110 -8.16 14.75 0.82
N ILE A 111 -8.24 15.81 0.00
CA ILE A 111 -8.69 17.14 0.44
C ILE A 111 -9.89 17.60 -0.37
N ARG A 112 -10.70 18.50 0.19
CA ARG A 112 -11.82 19.13 -0.52
C ARG A 112 -11.49 20.59 -0.77
N LEU A 113 -11.64 21.03 -2.02
CA LEU A 113 -11.36 22.39 -2.46
C LEU A 113 -12.56 22.92 -3.25
N THR A 114 -12.76 24.24 -3.21
CA THR A 114 -13.69 24.94 -4.10
C THR A 114 -12.97 25.37 -5.39
N ALA A 115 -13.69 25.75 -6.43
CA ALA A 115 -13.09 26.33 -7.61
C ALA A 115 -12.38 27.65 -7.26
N GLY A 116 -11.16 27.82 -7.75
CA GLY A 116 -10.36 29.04 -7.51
C GLY A 116 -9.04 28.75 -6.82
N SER A 117 -8.47 29.82 -6.24
CA SER A 117 -7.16 29.78 -5.59
C SER A 117 -7.27 29.45 -4.11
N HIS A 118 -6.33 28.63 -3.63
CA HIS A 118 -6.24 28.19 -2.25
C HIS A 118 -4.78 28.24 -1.77
N VAL A 119 -4.59 28.37 -0.46
CA VAL A 119 -3.29 28.18 0.19
C VAL A 119 -3.30 26.87 0.95
N LEU A 120 -2.43 25.95 0.57
CA LEU A 120 -2.19 24.70 1.29
C LEU A 120 -0.93 24.87 2.13
N THR A 121 -1.08 24.88 3.45
CA THR A 121 0.05 25.03 4.38
C THR A 121 0.47 23.66 4.89
N LEU A 122 1.76 23.32 4.76
CA LEU A 122 2.41 22.21 5.46
C LEU A 122 3.33 22.78 6.54
N ALA A 123 2.83 22.87 7.77
CA ALA A 123 3.61 23.34 8.92
C ALA A 123 4.28 22.19 9.67
N LYS A 124 5.41 22.46 10.33
CA LYS A 124 6.13 21.45 11.11
C LYS A 124 5.23 20.85 12.20
N GLY A 125 5.18 19.51 12.25
CA GLY A 125 4.67 18.75 13.37
C GLY A 125 5.80 18.19 14.22
N ASP A 126 5.79 16.89 14.42
CA ASP A 126 6.86 16.11 15.06
C ASP A 126 7.98 15.74 14.07
N ALA A 127 9.23 15.80 14.52
CA ALA A 127 10.45 15.66 13.70
C ALA A 127 10.48 16.58 12.46
N GLU A 128 11.47 16.39 11.57
CA GLU A 128 11.62 17.14 10.31
C GLU A 128 11.18 16.29 9.12
N VAL A 129 10.50 16.93 8.16
CA VAL A 129 10.20 16.39 6.83
C VAL A 129 10.66 17.41 5.79
N THR A 130 11.41 16.95 4.77
CA THR A 130 11.76 17.77 3.61
C THR A 130 10.72 17.61 2.52
N LEU A 131 10.48 18.67 1.75
CA LEU A 131 9.42 18.75 0.74
C LEU A 131 10.02 18.99 -0.63
N ASP A 132 9.69 18.12 -1.59
CA ASP A 132 10.11 18.25 -2.98
C ASP A 132 9.00 18.95 -3.78
N ARG A 133 7.82 18.34 -3.83
CA ARG A 133 6.69 18.82 -4.64
C ARG A 133 5.36 18.37 -4.06
N ILE A 134 4.29 19.09 -4.37
CA ILE A 134 2.93 18.56 -4.26
C ILE A 134 2.28 18.39 -5.64
N ASP A 135 1.49 17.32 -5.79
CA ASP A 135 0.63 17.10 -6.94
C ASP A 135 -0.84 17.06 -6.51
N LEU A 136 -1.69 17.82 -7.20
CA LEU A 136 -3.14 17.74 -7.08
C LEU A 136 -3.72 16.99 -8.26
N THR A 137 -4.61 16.03 -8.01
CA THR A 137 -5.40 15.36 -9.05
C THR A 137 -6.87 15.34 -8.65
N ALA A 138 -7.75 15.83 -9.51
CA ALA A 138 -9.19 15.84 -9.28
C ALA A 138 -9.74 14.41 -9.18
N ARG A 139 -10.55 14.12 -8.16
CA ARG A 139 -11.33 12.88 -8.10
C ARG A 139 -12.65 13.07 -8.86
N THR A 140 -12.72 12.55 -10.09
CA THR A 140 -13.89 12.68 -10.98
C THR A 140 -14.89 11.53 -10.85
N GLY A 141 -14.59 10.52 -10.04
CA GLY A 141 -15.43 9.35 -9.80
C GLY A 141 -14.77 8.36 -8.84
N GLU A 142 -15.33 7.16 -8.74
CA GLU A 142 -14.70 6.05 -8.04
C GLU A 142 -13.34 5.74 -8.65
N ALA A 143 -12.31 5.56 -7.83
CA ALA A 143 -10.98 5.20 -8.29
C ALA A 143 -11.04 3.93 -9.13
N SER A 144 -10.44 3.94 -10.31
CA SER A 144 -10.45 2.79 -11.21
C SER A 144 -9.21 2.74 -12.09
N ALA A 145 -8.82 1.53 -12.46
CA ALA A 145 -7.76 1.24 -13.40
C ALA A 145 -8.18 0.07 -14.31
N SER A 146 -7.79 0.13 -15.58
CA SER A 146 -7.96 -0.97 -16.54
C SER A 146 -6.61 -1.55 -16.87
N TYR A 147 -6.43 -2.84 -16.60
CA TYR A 147 -5.23 -3.59 -16.93
C TYR A 147 -5.45 -4.32 -18.25
N GLU A 148 -4.76 -3.88 -19.28
CA GLU A 148 -4.94 -4.37 -20.65
C GLU A 148 -4.37 -5.78 -20.82
N ALA A 149 -5.14 -6.68 -21.43
CA ALA A 149 -4.72 -8.07 -21.57
C ALA A 149 -3.58 -8.26 -22.57
N THR A 150 -3.42 -7.34 -23.52
CA THR A 150 -2.31 -7.36 -24.49
C THR A 150 -0.96 -6.96 -23.87
N LEU A 151 -0.99 -6.33 -22.69
CA LEU A 151 0.19 -5.93 -21.90
C LEU A 151 0.48 -6.89 -20.73
N ALA A 152 -0.34 -7.93 -20.56
CA ALA A 152 -0.17 -8.93 -19.52
C ALA A 152 1.06 -9.82 -19.77
N ASP A 153 1.62 -10.40 -18.71
CA ASP A 153 2.63 -11.46 -18.82
C ASP A 153 1.94 -12.75 -19.29
N ILE A 154 2.24 -13.18 -20.52
CA ILE A 154 1.55 -14.27 -21.21
C ILE A 154 2.37 -15.56 -21.27
N SER A 155 1.68 -16.69 -21.21
CA SER A 155 2.26 -18.00 -21.50
C SER A 155 1.31 -18.86 -22.34
N GLY A 156 1.87 -19.82 -23.07
CA GLY A 156 1.14 -20.61 -24.07
C GLY A 156 1.34 -20.05 -25.48
N ARG A 157 0.29 -20.06 -26.30
CA ARG A 157 0.27 -19.50 -27.66
C ARG A 157 -1.02 -18.71 -27.92
N PRO A 158 -1.34 -17.69 -27.10
CA PRO A 158 -2.50 -16.86 -27.35
C PRO A 158 -2.32 -16.07 -28.67
N SER A 159 -3.44 -15.72 -29.30
CA SER A 159 -3.46 -14.84 -30.47
C SER A 159 -3.97 -13.46 -30.11
N PHE A 160 -3.70 -12.45 -30.92
CA PHE A 160 -4.17 -11.08 -30.70
C PHE A 160 -5.28 -10.73 -31.69
N ASP A 161 -6.29 -10.01 -31.23
CA ASP A 161 -7.39 -9.49 -32.04
C ASP A 161 -7.43 -7.96 -31.94
N TYR A 162 -7.07 -7.29 -33.04
CA TYR A 162 -7.06 -5.83 -33.17
C TYR A 162 -8.21 -5.31 -34.03
N SER A 163 -9.23 -6.13 -34.30
CA SER A 163 -10.39 -5.73 -35.13
C SER A 163 -11.26 -4.64 -34.48
N SER A 164 -11.07 -4.37 -33.19
CA SER A 164 -11.77 -3.33 -32.44
C SER A 164 -10.83 -2.59 -31.49
N SER A 165 -10.90 -1.26 -31.52
CA SER A 165 -10.27 -0.37 -30.54
C SER A 165 -11.23 0.02 -29.39
N SER A 166 -12.37 -0.66 -29.24
CA SER A 166 -13.32 -0.36 -28.15
C SER A 166 -12.71 -0.64 -26.76
N GLY A 167 -12.98 0.25 -25.80
CA GLY A 167 -12.44 0.15 -24.43
C GLY A 167 -11.08 0.84 -24.29
N VAL A 168 -10.06 0.08 -23.90
CA VAL A 168 -8.68 0.57 -23.66
C VAL A 168 -7.90 0.88 -24.94
N GLY A 169 -8.39 0.46 -26.10
CA GLY A 169 -7.81 0.83 -27.40
C GLY A 169 -6.70 -0.09 -27.93
N THR A 170 -6.23 -1.06 -27.15
CA THR A 170 -5.10 -1.95 -27.54
C THR A 170 -5.50 -3.32 -28.07
N GLY A 171 -6.79 -3.53 -28.35
CA GLY A 171 -7.32 -4.80 -28.85
C GLY A 171 -7.61 -5.81 -27.75
N ALA A 172 -7.52 -7.10 -28.09
CA ALA A 172 -7.81 -8.19 -27.17
C ALA A 172 -6.82 -9.35 -27.30
N LEU A 173 -6.56 -10.01 -26.18
CA LEU A 173 -5.83 -11.27 -26.11
C LEU A 173 -6.83 -12.43 -26.20
N VAL A 174 -6.68 -13.28 -27.22
CA VAL A 174 -7.52 -14.46 -27.44
C VAL A 174 -6.85 -15.68 -26.83
N LEU A 175 -7.37 -16.11 -25.68
CA LEU A 175 -6.90 -17.26 -24.93
C LEU A 175 -7.62 -18.54 -25.35
N ARG A 176 -6.88 -19.64 -25.41
CA ARG A 176 -7.37 -21.02 -25.58
C ARG A 176 -6.94 -21.88 -24.39
N THR A 177 -7.45 -23.12 -24.34
CA THR A 177 -7.03 -24.10 -23.32
C THR A 177 -5.50 -24.23 -23.30
N GLY A 178 -4.90 -23.96 -22.15
CA GLY A 178 -3.44 -23.99 -21.96
C GLY A 178 -2.80 -22.60 -21.92
N ASP A 179 -3.46 -21.58 -22.47
CA ASP A 179 -2.96 -20.20 -22.43
C ASP A 179 -3.26 -19.53 -21.09
N LYS A 180 -2.40 -18.57 -20.70
CA LYS A 180 -2.58 -17.75 -19.51
C LYS A 180 -2.15 -16.31 -19.78
N ALA A 181 -2.80 -15.39 -19.09
CA ALA A 181 -2.40 -13.99 -19.00
C ALA A 181 -2.32 -13.59 -17.53
N VAL A 182 -1.24 -12.93 -17.13
CA VAL A 182 -1.01 -12.50 -15.76
C VAL A 182 -1.03 -10.98 -15.70
N PHE A 183 -1.90 -10.44 -14.85
CA PHE A 183 -2.03 -9.01 -14.60
C PHE A 183 -1.39 -8.67 -13.26
N ASP A 184 -0.52 -7.66 -13.23
CA ASP A 184 0.00 -7.06 -12.00
C ASP A 184 -0.92 -5.92 -11.57
N VAL A 185 -1.94 -6.28 -10.78
CA VAL A 185 -2.98 -5.36 -10.32
C VAL A 185 -2.49 -4.60 -9.09
N TYR A 186 -2.39 -3.27 -9.20
CA TYR A 186 -2.03 -2.40 -8.09
C TYR A 186 -3.25 -2.05 -7.23
N ALA A 187 -3.12 -2.17 -5.90
CA ALA A 187 -4.06 -1.65 -4.93
C ALA A 187 -3.37 -0.62 -4.03
N PRO A 188 -3.94 0.58 -3.82
CA PRO A 188 -3.30 1.62 -3.00
C PRO A 188 -3.29 1.28 -1.49
N ARG A 189 -4.11 0.31 -1.06
CA ARG A 189 -4.21 -0.15 0.33
C ARG A 189 -4.78 -1.56 0.36
N ASP A 190 -4.58 -2.25 1.48
CA ASP A 190 -5.23 -3.55 1.74
C ASP A 190 -6.75 -3.40 1.78
N GLY A 191 -7.48 -4.34 1.18
CA GLY A 191 -8.93 -4.38 1.28
C GLY A 191 -9.63 -4.94 0.05
N TYR A 192 -10.96 -4.83 0.04
CA TYR A 192 -11.80 -5.30 -1.05
C TYR A 192 -11.94 -4.28 -2.17
N PHE A 193 -11.70 -4.75 -3.40
CA PHE A 193 -11.91 -4.02 -4.64
C PHE A 193 -12.93 -4.75 -5.52
N THR A 194 -13.56 -4.01 -6.42
CA THR A 194 -14.44 -4.56 -7.44
C THR A 194 -13.65 -4.83 -8.71
N VAL A 195 -13.57 -6.09 -9.12
CA VAL A 195 -12.87 -6.55 -10.33
C VAL A 195 -13.88 -7.03 -11.36
N ARG A 196 -13.77 -6.55 -12.61
CA ARG A 196 -14.62 -6.94 -13.74
C ARG A 196 -13.75 -7.42 -14.90
N SER A 197 -14.06 -8.59 -15.45
CA SER A 197 -13.40 -9.05 -16.67
C SER A 197 -14.10 -8.50 -17.91
N ARG A 198 -13.35 -7.85 -18.80
CA ARG A 198 -13.82 -7.46 -20.13
C ARG A 198 -13.48 -8.56 -21.14
N ALA A 199 -14.10 -9.72 -20.94
CA ALA A 199 -13.91 -10.90 -21.76
C ALA A 199 -15.17 -11.26 -22.57
N SER A 200 -15.02 -12.04 -23.64
CA SER A 200 -16.15 -12.52 -24.46
C SER A 200 -16.88 -13.72 -23.87
N ALA A 201 -16.31 -14.39 -22.87
CA ALA A 201 -16.85 -15.58 -22.22
C ALA A 201 -16.35 -15.66 -20.76
N PRO A 202 -16.95 -16.49 -19.89
CA PRO A 202 -16.45 -16.67 -18.53
C PRO A 202 -14.99 -17.12 -18.50
N VAL A 203 -14.20 -16.49 -17.63
CA VAL A 203 -12.78 -16.78 -17.42
C VAL A 203 -12.53 -17.22 -15.97
N LYS A 204 -11.38 -17.85 -15.72
CA LYS A 204 -10.91 -18.19 -14.37
C LYS A 204 -9.85 -17.20 -13.96
N LEU A 205 -10.03 -16.55 -12.81
CA LEU A 205 -9.00 -15.71 -12.18
C LEU A 205 -8.43 -16.48 -10.99
N ARG A 206 -7.11 -16.54 -10.88
CA ARG A 206 -6.38 -17.12 -9.77
C ARG A 206 -5.54 -16.06 -9.09
N LEU A 207 -5.76 -15.86 -7.80
CA LEU A 207 -5.04 -14.93 -6.94
C LEU A 207 -5.01 -15.47 -5.51
N HIS A 208 -3.94 -15.19 -4.76
CA HIS A 208 -3.77 -15.62 -3.36
C HIS A 208 -4.07 -17.11 -3.10
N GLY A 209 -3.85 -17.98 -4.10
CA GLY A 209 -4.13 -19.41 -4.02
C GLY A 209 -5.59 -19.83 -4.26
N GLU A 210 -6.53 -18.89 -4.37
CA GLU A 210 -7.93 -19.17 -4.74
C GLU A 210 -8.14 -19.03 -6.26
N THR A 211 -9.08 -19.79 -6.82
CA THR A 211 -9.53 -19.64 -8.22
C THR A 211 -11.02 -19.31 -8.26
N VAL A 212 -11.36 -18.17 -8.84
CA VAL A 212 -12.74 -17.69 -8.99
C VAL A 212 -13.15 -17.67 -10.45
N THR A 213 -14.45 -17.81 -10.72
CA THR A 213 -15.00 -17.67 -12.08
C THR A 213 -15.48 -16.24 -12.27
N ALA A 214 -14.94 -15.53 -13.24
CA ALA A 214 -15.38 -14.19 -13.61
C ALA A 214 -16.25 -14.28 -14.87
N ALA A 215 -17.56 -14.04 -14.71
CA ALA A 215 -18.46 -13.88 -15.84
C ALA A 215 -18.23 -12.50 -16.51
N PRO A 216 -18.35 -12.38 -17.84
CA PRO A 216 -18.13 -11.13 -18.57
C PRO A 216 -18.88 -9.94 -17.97
N GLY A 217 -18.14 -8.89 -17.62
CA GLY A 217 -18.68 -7.63 -17.08
C GLY A 217 -19.31 -7.71 -15.69
N GLN A 218 -19.47 -8.91 -15.12
CA GLN A 218 -20.02 -9.07 -13.78
C GLN A 218 -18.98 -8.70 -12.72
N PRO A 219 -19.36 -7.93 -11.70
CA PRO A 219 -18.44 -7.54 -10.64
C PRO A 219 -18.10 -8.76 -9.78
N LEU A 220 -16.81 -8.91 -9.47
CA LEU A 220 -16.30 -9.74 -8.40
C LEU A 220 -15.76 -8.84 -7.30
N ARG A 221 -15.99 -9.20 -6.04
CA ARG A 221 -15.39 -8.53 -4.90
C ARG A 221 -14.17 -9.33 -4.47
N LEU A 222 -12.97 -8.82 -4.72
CA LEU A 222 -11.73 -9.52 -4.43
C LEU A 222 -10.91 -8.75 -3.39
N TYR A 223 -10.36 -9.45 -2.42
CA TYR A 223 -9.43 -8.85 -1.47
C TYR A 223 -8.05 -8.76 -2.11
N LEU A 224 -7.47 -7.57 -2.13
CA LEU A 224 -6.14 -7.26 -2.65
C LEU A 224 -5.28 -6.71 -1.52
N VAL A 225 -3.98 -7.05 -1.50
CA VAL A 225 -3.02 -6.40 -0.61
C VAL A 225 -2.54 -5.08 -1.20
N ALA A 226 -2.12 -4.14 -0.35
CA ALA A 226 -1.44 -2.93 -0.77
C ALA A 226 -0.25 -3.25 -1.68
N GLY A 227 -0.09 -2.48 -2.76
CA GLY A 227 0.91 -2.75 -3.79
C GLY A 227 0.40 -3.70 -4.89
N ASN A 228 1.32 -4.47 -5.47
CA ASN A 228 1.04 -5.29 -6.65
C ASN A 228 0.48 -6.67 -6.28
N ASN A 229 -0.61 -7.05 -6.94
CA ASN A 229 -1.32 -8.31 -6.81
C ASN A 229 -1.29 -9.05 -8.14
N ARG A 230 -0.65 -10.22 -8.16
CA ARG A 230 -0.54 -11.03 -9.36
C ARG A 230 -1.84 -11.82 -9.59
N VAL A 231 -2.64 -11.43 -10.57
CA VAL A 231 -3.90 -12.08 -10.94
C VAL A 231 -3.71 -12.87 -12.24
N ALA A 232 -3.69 -14.20 -12.14
CA ALA A 232 -3.54 -15.07 -13.30
C ALA A 232 -4.91 -15.42 -13.90
N LEU A 233 -5.09 -15.14 -15.17
CA LEU A 233 -6.31 -15.41 -15.94
C LEU A 233 -6.09 -16.58 -16.89
N SER A 234 -7.08 -17.48 -16.97
CA SER A 234 -7.12 -18.56 -17.97
C SER A 234 -8.55 -18.79 -18.48
N ALA A 235 -8.68 -19.38 -19.67
CA ALA A 235 -9.97 -19.69 -20.28
C ALA A 235 -9.86 -20.90 -21.21
N LYS A 236 -11.00 -21.57 -21.50
CA LYS A 236 -11.06 -22.58 -22.55
C LYS A 236 -10.98 -21.95 -23.95
N HIS A 237 -11.72 -20.86 -24.13
CA HIS A 237 -11.69 -19.98 -25.29
C HIS A 237 -12.32 -18.64 -24.91
N ALA A 238 -11.56 -17.55 -24.90
CA ALA A 238 -12.09 -16.20 -24.63
C ALA A 238 -11.21 -15.13 -25.26
N SER A 239 -11.84 -14.11 -25.87
CA SER A 239 -11.19 -12.84 -26.19
C SER A 239 -11.27 -11.95 -24.95
N VAL A 240 -10.13 -11.51 -24.43
CA VAL A 240 -10.00 -10.73 -23.20
C VAL A 240 -9.40 -9.37 -23.55
N ARG A 241 -10.10 -8.28 -23.21
CA ARG A 241 -9.61 -6.91 -23.43
C ARG A 241 -8.86 -6.39 -22.21
N SER A 242 -9.48 -6.47 -21.04
CA SER A 242 -8.91 -5.95 -19.80
C SER A 242 -9.47 -6.66 -18.56
N LEU A 243 -8.75 -6.50 -17.45
CA LEU A 243 -9.32 -6.56 -16.11
C LEU A 243 -9.50 -5.13 -15.61
N ASP A 244 -10.75 -4.74 -15.35
CA ASP A 244 -11.04 -3.44 -14.76
C ASP A 244 -11.15 -3.60 -13.25
N VAL A 245 -10.43 -2.76 -12.50
CA VAL A 245 -10.40 -2.77 -11.04
C VAL A 245 -10.86 -1.40 -10.56
N SER A 246 -11.79 -1.40 -9.62
CA SER A 246 -12.44 -0.19 -9.10
C SER A 246 -12.66 -0.26 -7.61
N GLY A 247 -12.74 0.90 -6.98
CA GLY A 247 -12.98 1.07 -5.57
C GLY A 247 -11.74 1.50 -4.82
N ASP A 248 -11.98 1.83 -3.55
CA ASP A 248 -10.98 2.42 -2.68
C ASP A 248 -10.26 1.37 -1.81
N GLY A 249 -10.73 0.13 -1.73
CA GLY A 249 -10.23 -0.86 -0.77
C GLY A 249 -11.06 -0.82 0.50
N SER A 250 -12.23 -1.49 0.43
CA SER A 250 -13.19 -1.56 1.53
C SER A 250 -12.77 -2.63 2.55
N THR A 251 -12.77 -2.29 3.84
CA THR A 251 -12.58 -3.24 4.94
C THR A 251 -13.90 -3.86 5.43
N ALA A 252 -15.03 -3.57 4.76
CA ALA A 252 -16.32 -4.09 5.19
C ALA A 252 -16.35 -5.63 5.15
N GLY A 253 -16.52 -6.27 6.31
CA GLY A 253 -16.54 -7.73 6.41
C GLY A 253 -15.16 -8.39 6.50
N THR A 254 -14.09 -7.62 6.70
CA THR A 254 -12.82 -8.15 7.21
C THR A 254 -12.92 -8.42 8.70
N LEU A 255 -12.00 -9.23 9.23
CA LEU A 255 -11.86 -9.49 10.66
C LEU A 255 -10.52 -8.91 11.12
N ALA A 256 -10.52 -7.97 12.05
CA ALA A 256 -9.30 -7.35 12.57
C ALA A 256 -9.09 -7.73 14.05
N TYR A 257 -7.84 -8.03 14.41
CA TYR A 257 -7.42 -8.42 15.74
C TYR A 257 -6.13 -7.67 16.11
N GLU A 258 -6.20 -6.81 17.11
CA GLU A 258 -5.04 -6.06 17.61
C GLU A 258 -4.08 -6.97 18.40
N ALA A 259 -2.81 -6.59 18.48
CA ALA A 259 -1.77 -7.27 19.26
C ALA A 259 -2.23 -7.70 20.66
N SER A 260 -2.96 -6.83 21.36
CA SER A 260 -3.46 -7.04 22.73
C SER A 260 -4.47 -8.18 22.86
N SER A 261 -4.99 -8.71 21.75
CA SER A 261 -5.89 -9.87 21.73
C SER A 261 -5.17 -11.23 21.64
N ALA A 262 -3.86 -11.23 21.40
CA ALA A 262 -3.09 -12.47 21.32
C ALA A 262 -2.78 -13.04 22.71
N THR A 263 -2.77 -14.37 22.81
CA THR A 263 -2.17 -15.08 23.94
C THR A 263 -0.68 -15.20 23.69
N LEU A 264 0.14 -14.67 24.59
CA LEU A 264 1.59 -14.62 24.45
C LEU A 264 2.27 -15.67 25.34
N SER A 265 3.35 -16.28 24.86
CA SER A 265 4.14 -17.27 25.60
C SER A 265 5.64 -17.10 25.36
N GLY A 266 6.46 -17.72 26.22
CA GLY A 266 7.89 -17.91 25.98
C GLY A 266 8.74 -16.65 25.77
N GLY A 267 8.30 -15.52 26.32
CA GLY A 267 9.02 -14.24 26.26
C GLY A 267 8.46 -13.22 25.28
N ALA A 268 7.50 -13.60 24.41
CA ALA A 268 6.74 -12.62 23.64
C ALA A 268 5.95 -11.71 24.60
N GLU A 269 5.94 -10.41 24.33
CA GLU A 269 5.34 -9.42 25.22
C GLU A 269 4.58 -8.33 24.46
N LEU A 270 3.66 -7.68 25.16
CA LEU A 270 2.94 -6.53 24.65
C LEU A 270 3.71 -5.26 25.03
N VAL A 271 4.07 -4.44 24.04
CA VAL A 271 4.84 -3.20 24.23
C VAL A 271 3.98 -2.01 23.80
N ASP A 272 3.85 -1.02 24.67
CA ASP A 272 3.12 0.22 24.38
C ASP A 272 3.82 1.03 23.28
N SER A 273 3.06 1.51 22.29
CA SER A 273 3.56 2.40 21.24
C SER A 273 2.45 3.31 20.72
N ALA A 274 2.75 4.61 20.62
CA ALA A 274 1.84 5.59 20.03
C ALA A 274 1.66 5.40 18.50
N HIS A 275 2.52 4.60 17.85
CA HIS A 275 2.50 4.34 16.41
C HIS A 275 1.75 3.04 16.04
N ALA A 276 1.53 2.16 17.01
CA ALA A 276 0.74 0.94 16.87
C ALA A 276 -0.77 1.27 16.82
N SER A 277 -1.57 0.54 16.02
CA SER A 277 -3.00 0.84 15.81
C SER A 277 -3.85 0.69 17.06
N GLY A 278 -3.49 -0.28 17.91
CA GLY A 278 -4.15 -0.54 19.19
C GLY A 278 -3.48 0.13 20.38
N GLY A 279 -2.47 0.99 20.16
CA GLY A 279 -1.63 1.58 21.21
C GLY A 279 -0.52 0.66 21.74
N SER A 280 -0.41 -0.55 21.20
CA SER A 280 0.62 -1.52 21.57
C SER A 280 0.86 -2.53 20.45
N TYR A 281 2.06 -3.11 20.39
CA TYR A 281 2.43 -4.19 19.48
C TYR A 281 3.00 -5.40 20.25
N ILE A 282 3.10 -6.55 19.59
CA ILE A 282 3.76 -7.75 20.10
C ILE A 282 5.26 -7.66 19.79
N GLY A 283 6.07 -7.48 20.81
CA GLY A 283 7.54 -7.48 20.74
C GLY A 283 8.13 -8.77 21.31
N SER A 284 9.46 -8.88 21.26
CA SER A 284 10.21 -10.00 21.85
C SER A 284 9.73 -11.39 21.40
N LEU A 285 9.18 -11.48 20.18
CA LEU A 285 8.61 -12.69 19.61
C LEU A 285 9.69 -13.51 18.88
N GLY A 286 9.84 -14.78 19.25
CA GLY A 286 10.78 -15.71 18.62
C GLY A 286 12.04 -15.98 19.45
N ASN A 287 13.12 -16.37 18.76
CA ASN A 287 14.39 -16.85 19.32
C ASN A 287 14.26 -18.05 20.30
N SER A 288 13.10 -18.70 20.29
CA SER A 288 12.78 -19.88 21.09
C SER A 288 11.54 -20.56 20.50
N PRO A 289 11.47 -21.90 20.46
CA PRO A 289 10.26 -22.61 20.04
C PRO A 289 9.05 -22.34 20.96
N ASP A 290 9.29 -21.91 22.20
CA ASP A 290 8.23 -21.63 23.18
C ASP A 290 7.71 -20.19 23.08
N SER A 291 8.43 -19.30 22.36
CA SER A 291 8.06 -17.89 22.16
C SER A 291 7.02 -17.78 21.05
N THR A 292 5.76 -17.60 21.43
CA THR A 292 4.64 -17.57 20.48
C THR A 292 3.65 -16.46 20.77
N ALA A 293 2.92 -16.05 19.73
CA ALA A 293 1.75 -15.20 19.80
C ALA A 293 0.59 -15.88 19.09
N GLU A 294 -0.44 -16.27 19.84
CA GLU A 294 -1.61 -16.97 19.31
C GLU A 294 -2.85 -16.07 19.30
N PHE A 295 -3.42 -15.86 18.11
CA PHE A 295 -4.70 -15.20 17.93
C PHE A 295 -5.82 -16.23 17.77
N THR A 296 -6.93 -16.07 18.50
CA THR A 296 -8.17 -16.80 18.20
C THR A 296 -9.04 -15.99 17.26
N VAL A 297 -9.23 -16.48 16.03
CA VAL A 297 -9.99 -15.80 14.98
C VAL A 297 -11.29 -16.54 14.65
N ASN A 298 -12.37 -15.80 14.42
CA ASN A 298 -13.71 -16.36 14.21
C ASN A 298 -14.19 -16.15 12.76
N ALA A 299 -13.93 -17.13 11.90
CA ALA A 299 -14.23 -17.05 10.48
C ALA A 299 -15.73 -17.32 10.20
N PRO A 300 -16.45 -16.46 9.46
CA PRO A 300 -17.89 -16.62 9.22
C PRO A 300 -18.24 -17.85 8.35
N ARG A 301 -17.31 -18.29 7.49
CA ARG A 301 -17.43 -19.54 6.70
C ARG A 301 -16.03 -20.15 6.52
N SER A 302 -15.98 -21.41 6.09
CA SER A 302 -14.73 -22.08 5.70
C SER A 302 -14.22 -21.58 4.33
N GLY A 303 -12.91 -21.60 4.11
CA GLY A 303 -12.28 -21.33 2.82
C GLY A 303 -11.05 -20.43 2.92
N ARG A 304 -10.60 -19.93 1.76
CA ARG A 304 -9.40 -19.12 1.61
C ARG A 304 -9.59 -17.70 2.15
N TYR A 305 -8.69 -17.29 3.03
CA TYR A 305 -8.53 -15.91 3.49
C TYR A 305 -7.12 -15.43 3.18
N LEU A 306 -6.97 -14.11 3.10
CA LEU A 306 -5.69 -13.44 3.13
C LEU A 306 -5.50 -12.89 4.55
N LEU A 307 -4.49 -13.40 5.25
CA LEU A 307 -4.01 -12.88 6.52
C LEU A 307 -3.06 -11.72 6.22
N VAL A 308 -3.51 -10.50 6.46
CA VAL A 308 -2.67 -9.30 6.38
C VAL A 308 -2.08 -9.05 7.75
N VAL A 309 -0.76 -9.18 7.85
CA VAL A 309 -0.01 -8.91 9.08
C VAL A 309 0.51 -7.48 8.99
N ARG A 310 0.11 -6.60 9.92
CA ARG A 310 0.71 -5.28 10.08
C ARG A 310 1.89 -5.40 11.04
N TYR A 311 3.07 -5.02 10.60
CA TYR A 311 4.33 -5.34 11.27
C TYR A 311 5.35 -4.22 11.12
N ALA A 312 6.30 -4.15 12.06
CA ALA A 312 7.49 -3.31 11.96
C ALA A 312 8.75 -4.14 12.25
N HIS A 313 9.86 -3.82 11.60
CA HIS A 313 11.17 -4.15 12.11
C HIS A 313 12.26 -3.34 11.43
N ASN A 314 13.29 -3.00 12.22
CA ASN A 314 14.47 -2.27 11.73
C ASN A 314 15.77 -3.07 11.93
N GLU A 315 15.72 -4.39 11.76
CA GLU A 315 16.90 -5.25 11.82
C GLU A 315 17.94 -4.82 10.76
N ARG A 316 19.15 -4.51 11.21
CA ARG A 316 20.29 -4.11 10.38
C ARG A 316 21.51 -4.90 10.77
N ARG A 317 22.34 -5.25 9.80
CA ARG A 317 23.68 -5.77 10.06
C ARG A 317 24.61 -4.59 10.34
N ASP A 318 25.33 -4.62 11.45
CA ASP A 318 26.45 -3.71 11.66
C ASP A 318 27.63 -4.15 10.76
N ASN A 319 27.95 -3.30 9.78
CA ASN A 319 29.05 -3.51 8.84
C ASN A 319 30.21 -2.50 9.06
N GLY A 320 30.17 -1.69 10.12
CA GLY A 320 31.20 -0.71 10.45
C GLY A 320 31.24 0.55 9.56
N HIS A 321 30.28 0.74 8.65
CA HIS A 321 30.22 1.91 7.76
C HIS A 321 28.82 2.56 7.75
N ALA A 322 28.74 3.83 8.16
CA ALA A 322 27.48 4.56 8.30
C ALA A 322 26.75 4.89 6.97
N TYR A 323 27.41 4.74 5.81
CA TYR A 323 26.85 5.14 4.52
C TYR A 323 26.08 4.04 3.76
N ASN A 324 26.10 2.79 4.25
CA ASN A 324 25.34 1.69 3.65
C ASN A 324 24.57 0.93 4.73
N THR A 325 23.25 1.15 4.79
CA THR A 325 22.36 0.43 5.70
C THR A 325 22.14 -0.99 5.16
N ASP A 326 22.81 -1.98 5.75
CA ASP A 326 22.58 -3.40 5.46
C ASP A 326 21.29 -3.86 6.14
N ILE A 327 20.15 -3.53 5.54
CA ILE A 327 18.83 -3.96 6.02
C ILE A 327 18.69 -5.48 5.92
N MET A 328 18.14 -6.10 6.96
CA MET A 328 17.90 -7.52 7.03
C MET A 328 16.40 -7.81 7.05
N SER A 329 15.97 -8.84 6.32
CA SER A 329 14.60 -9.36 6.45
C SER A 329 14.49 -10.22 7.70
N ARG A 330 13.39 -10.09 8.45
CA ARG A 330 13.03 -11.03 9.51
C ARG A 330 12.07 -12.08 8.97
N THR A 331 11.88 -13.17 9.71
CA THR A 331 10.93 -14.24 9.33
C THR A 331 10.03 -14.58 10.51
N ALA A 332 8.84 -15.11 10.22
CA ALA A 332 7.99 -15.75 11.23
C ALA A 332 7.32 -16.98 10.62
N ASP A 333 7.21 -18.02 11.42
CA ASP A 333 6.41 -19.20 11.13
C ASP A 333 4.96 -18.93 11.56
N ILE A 334 4.04 -19.10 10.61
CA ILE A 334 2.60 -18.89 10.80
C ILE A 334 1.92 -20.25 10.74
N THR A 335 1.29 -20.62 11.85
CA THR A 335 0.56 -21.89 11.99
C THR A 335 -0.92 -21.61 12.15
N VAL A 336 -1.76 -22.29 11.38
CA VAL A 336 -3.22 -22.21 11.52
C VAL A 336 -3.74 -23.52 12.09
N ASP A 337 -4.46 -23.46 13.21
CA ASP A 337 -4.85 -24.62 14.00
C ASP A 337 -3.64 -25.56 14.23
N SER A 338 -3.81 -26.86 13.93
CA SER A 338 -2.76 -27.88 13.96
C SER A 338 -2.09 -28.10 12.59
N GLY A 339 -2.15 -27.11 11.70
CA GLY A 339 -1.58 -27.19 10.35
C GLY A 339 -0.06 -27.18 10.33
N ALA A 340 0.53 -27.44 9.17
CA ALA A 340 1.97 -27.25 8.99
C ALA A 340 2.31 -25.74 8.99
N PRO A 341 3.38 -25.31 9.69
CA PRO A 341 3.79 -23.91 9.70
C PRO A 341 4.18 -23.44 8.30
N THR A 342 3.76 -22.22 7.94
CA THR A 342 4.22 -21.52 6.73
C THR A 342 5.17 -20.40 7.15
N ARG A 343 6.41 -20.45 6.66
CA ARG A 343 7.38 -19.38 6.91
C ARG A 343 7.10 -18.17 6.02
N ALA A 344 6.87 -17.03 6.63
CA ALA A 344 6.76 -15.74 5.96
C ALA A 344 8.05 -14.92 6.15
N THR A 345 8.43 -14.17 5.11
CA THR A 345 9.58 -13.26 5.14
C THR A 345 9.09 -11.82 5.12
N PHE A 346 9.53 -11.06 6.10
CA PHE A 346 9.14 -9.68 6.34
C PHE A 346 10.31 -8.78 5.93
N LYS A 347 10.04 -7.81 5.06
CA LYS A 347 11.03 -6.81 4.65
C LYS A 347 11.15 -5.75 5.73
N ASN A 348 12.38 -5.30 5.98
CA ASN A 348 12.67 -4.20 6.90
C ASN A 348 11.83 -2.97 6.55
N THR A 349 11.18 -2.40 7.56
CA THR A 349 10.24 -1.28 7.43
C THR A 349 10.90 0.07 7.68
N TRP A 350 12.24 0.10 7.75
CA TRP A 350 13.11 1.26 7.97
C TRP A 350 13.05 1.90 9.36
N SER A 351 12.06 1.54 10.17
CA SER A 351 11.94 1.92 11.58
C SER A 351 11.24 0.85 12.40
N TRP A 352 11.48 0.84 13.71
CA TRP A 352 10.70 0.04 14.66
C TRP A 352 9.28 0.60 14.83
N ASP A 353 9.05 1.86 14.46
CA ASP A 353 7.76 2.55 14.56
C ASP A 353 7.04 2.72 13.22
N ASP A 354 7.66 2.29 12.11
CA ASP A 354 7.03 2.26 10.79
C ASP A 354 6.43 0.90 10.51
N TYR A 355 5.10 0.87 10.39
CA TYR A 355 4.35 -0.37 10.21
C TYR A 355 3.92 -0.56 8.75
N TRP A 356 4.39 -1.64 8.14
CA TRP A 356 3.98 -2.07 6.80
C TRP A 356 3.08 -3.31 6.89
N THR A 357 2.56 -3.76 5.76
CA THR A 357 1.70 -4.94 5.70
C THR A 357 2.28 -6.05 4.82
N LEU A 358 2.05 -7.30 5.24
CA LEU A 358 2.36 -8.50 4.46
C LEU A 358 1.13 -9.40 4.38
N GLY A 359 0.69 -9.71 3.17
CA GLY A 359 -0.40 -10.66 2.92
C GLY A 359 0.08 -12.11 2.84
N VAL A 360 -0.43 -12.97 3.71
CA VAL A 360 -0.17 -14.41 3.75
C VAL A 360 -1.47 -15.18 3.54
N PRO A 361 -1.63 -15.90 2.41
CA PRO A 361 -2.85 -16.67 2.19
C PRO A 361 -2.99 -17.87 3.15
N VAL A 362 -4.13 -18.00 3.82
CA VAL A 362 -4.44 -19.06 4.79
C VAL A 362 -5.79 -19.73 4.53
N GLU A 363 -5.96 -20.96 4.97
CA GLU A 363 -7.25 -21.66 4.97
C GLU A 363 -7.84 -21.64 6.37
N LEU A 364 -9.07 -21.15 6.52
CA LEU A 364 -9.80 -21.15 7.79
C LEU A 364 -11.04 -22.02 7.70
N LYS A 365 -11.39 -22.68 8.80
CA LYS A 365 -12.69 -23.34 8.99
C LYS A 365 -13.71 -22.33 9.48
N LYS A 366 -15.00 -22.55 9.20
CA LYS A 366 -16.08 -21.78 9.84
C LYS A 366 -15.99 -21.91 11.36
N GLY A 367 -16.09 -20.79 12.07
CA GLY A 367 -16.00 -20.72 13.53
C GLY A 367 -14.61 -20.32 14.00
N ALA A 368 -14.27 -20.73 15.21
CA ALA A 368 -12.97 -20.44 15.82
C ALA A 368 -11.85 -21.21 15.12
N ASN A 369 -10.75 -20.51 14.86
CA ASN A 369 -9.46 -21.05 14.42
C ASN A 369 -8.37 -20.37 15.25
N THR A 370 -7.22 -21.02 15.43
CA THR A 370 -6.03 -20.35 15.97
C THR A 370 -5.10 -19.95 14.84
N VAL A 371 -4.46 -18.78 14.99
CA VAL A 371 -3.38 -18.30 14.12
C VAL A 371 -2.20 -17.97 15.02
N THR A 372 -1.18 -18.81 14.99
CA THR A 372 -0.03 -18.74 15.89
C THR A 372 1.21 -18.32 15.13
N PHE A 373 1.87 -17.28 15.62
CA PHE A 373 3.16 -16.80 15.15
C PHE A 373 4.25 -17.30 16.07
N GLY A 374 5.39 -17.69 15.50
CA GLY A 374 6.61 -18.01 16.25
C GLY A 374 7.83 -17.96 15.36
N ASN A 375 9.02 -18.02 15.95
CA ASN A 375 10.25 -18.23 15.19
C ASN A 375 11.29 -18.90 16.10
N PRO A 376 11.56 -20.20 15.96
CA PRO A 376 12.38 -20.94 16.91
C PRO A 376 13.86 -20.57 16.89
N THR A 377 14.36 -19.97 15.80
CA THR A 377 15.80 -19.76 15.57
C THR A 377 16.19 -18.29 15.37
N GLY A 378 15.24 -17.37 15.45
CA GLY A 378 15.49 -15.94 15.29
C GLY A 378 14.30 -15.10 15.73
N TRP A 379 14.47 -13.79 15.75
CA TRP A 379 13.39 -12.87 16.09
C TRP A 379 12.42 -12.70 14.92
N ALA A 380 11.13 -12.75 15.23
CA ALA A 380 10.05 -12.32 14.35
C ALA A 380 10.03 -10.78 14.25
N PRO A 381 9.37 -10.18 13.24
CA PRO A 381 9.07 -8.76 13.30
C PRO A 381 8.14 -8.47 14.49
N ASP A 382 8.08 -7.20 14.87
CA ASP A 382 7.08 -6.72 15.81
C ASP A 382 5.71 -6.77 15.12
N ILE A 383 4.71 -7.39 15.76
CA ILE A 383 3.37 -7.58 15.18
C ILE A 383 2.40 -6.63 15.84
N ASP A 384 1.87 -5.69 15.07
CA ASP A 384 0.91 -4.68 15.57
C ASP A 384 -0.53 -5.19 15.54
N ARG A 385 -0.94 -5.75 14.39
CA ARG A 385 -2.26 -6.38 14.27
C ARG A 385 -2.31 -7.36 13.12
N ILE A 386 -3.37 -8.17 13.12
CA ILE A 386 -3.73 -9.00 11.96
C ILE A 386 -5.11 -8.61 11.42
N GLU A 387 -5.26 -8.64 10.11
CA GLU A 387 -6.54 -8.56 9.41
C GLU A 387 -6.76 -9.79 8.53
N LEU A 388 -7.99 -10.28 8.46
CA LEU A 388 -8.39 -11.40 7.62
C LEU A 388 -9.52 -10.99 6.69
N GLY A 389 -9.27 -11.08 5.38
CA GLY A 389 -10.28 -10.94 4.33
C GLY A 389 -10.39 -12.24 3.53
N ARG A 390 -11.61 -12.73 3.27
CA ARG A 390 -11.82 -13.78 2.26
C ARG A 390 -11.25 -13.31 0.93
N VAL A 391 -10.49 -14.14 0.23
CA VAL A 391 -9.91 -13.76 -1.06
C VAL A 391 -11.02 -13.45 -2.07
N ALA A 392 -12.05 -14.29 -2.15
CA ALA A 392 -13.33 -13.98 -2.78
C ALA A 392 -14.36 -13.48 -1.75
N GLY A 393 -14.65 -12.18 -1.77
CA GLY A 393 -15.66 -11.55 -0.92
C GLY A 393 -17.07 -11.67 -1.49
N GLU A 394 -18.07 -11.52 -0.62
CA GLU A 394 -19.48 -11.39 -1.00
C GLU A 394 -19.85 -9.90 -1.08
N PHE A 395 -20.66 -9.52 -2.06
CA PHE A 395 -21.35 -8.23 -2.04
C PHE A 395 -22.44 -8.30 -0.96
N ARG A 396 -22.45 -7.34 -0.03
CA ARG A 396 -23.59 -7.17 0.87
C ARG A 396 -24.66 -6.40 0.12
N HIS A 397 -25.86 -6.97 0.07
CA HIS A 397 -27.06 -6.33 -0.48
C HIS A 397 -27.66 -5.35 0.53
#